data_AF-A0A6B3F3Y3-F1
#
_entry.id   AF-A0A6B3F3Y3-F1
#
_cell.length_a   1.000
_cell.length_b   1.000
_cell.length_c   1.000
_cell.angle_alpha   90.00
_cell.angle_beta   90.00
_cell.angle_gamma   90.00
#
_symmetry.space_group_name_H-M   'P 1'
#
loop_
_entity.id
_entity.type
_entity.pdbx_description
1 polymer ?
#
loop_
_entity_poly.entity_id
_entity_poly.type
_entity_poly.pdbx_seq_one_letter_code
_entity_poly.pdbx_strand_id
1 'polypeptide(L)' 'MSDAPTVYDVAERSGVSIATVSRVYRSPDSVRPATREKVLAA' A
#
# COMPACT_ATOMS: atom_id res chain seq x y z
N MET A 1 23.45 3.65 -4.18
CA MET A 1 22.65 2.42 -4.16
C MET A 1 21.22 2.82 -4.50
N SER A 2 20.52 2.06 -5.34
CA SER A 2 19.23 2.45 -5.90
C SER A 2 18.19 2.61 -4.78
N ASP A 3 17.80 3.86 -4.52
CA ASP A 3 16.90 4.26 -3.43
C ASP A 3 15.44 4.05 -3.86
N ALA A 4 15.14 2.87 -4.40
CA ALA A 4 13.81 2.54 -4.88
C ALA A 4 12.93 2.22 -3.66
N PRO A 5 11.82 2.95 -3.47
CA PRO A 5 10.91 2.67 -2.38
C PRO A 5 10.40 1.22 -2.48
N THR A 6 10.40 0.56 -1.34
CA THR A 6 9.97 -0.82 -1.17
C THR A 6 8.51 -0.86 -0.72
N VAL A 7 7.92 -2.06 -0.72
CA VAL A 7 6.58 -2.27 -0.16
C VAL A 7 6.49 -1.91 1.33
N TYR A 8 7.62 -1.95 2.05
CA TYR A 8 7.70 -1.56 3.45
C TYR A 8 7.49 -0.05 3.61
N ASP A 9 8.16 0.74 2.77
CA ASP A 9 8.06 2.20 2.77
C ASP A 9 6.64 2.67 2.43
N VAL A 10 6.01 2.01 1.45
CA VAL A 10 4.61 2.28 1.08
C VAL A 10 3.69 1.95 2.25
N ALA A 11 3.86 0.79 2.90
CA ALA A 11 3.03 0.39 4.04
C ALA A 11 3.13 1.39 5.20
N GLU A 12 4.36 1.80 5.54
CA GLU A 12 4.63 2.79 6.59
C GLU A 12 4.01 4.14 6.27
N ARG A 13 4.26 4.69 5.07
CA ARG A 13 3.73 5.99 4.64
C ARG A 13 2.19 6.00 4.56
N SER A 14 1.59 4.88 4.18
CA SER A 14 0.13 4.71 4.10
C SER A 14 -0.53 4.49 5.46
N GLY A 15 0.24 4.15 6.49
CA GLY A 15 -0.26 3.74 7.80
C GLY A 15 -1.06 2.43 7.77
N VAL A 16 -0.67 1.48 6.91
CA VAL A 16 -1.34 0.18 6.77
C VAL A 16 -0.35 -0.97 6.85
N SER A 17 -0.85 -2.20 7.01
CA SER A 17 0.00 -3.39 6.96
C SER A 17 0.48 -3.69 5.54
N ILE A 18 1.65 -4.34 5.40
CA ILE A 18 2.16 -4.85 4.11
C ILE A 18 1.15 -5.78 3.44
N ALA A 19 0.42 -6.59 4.22
CA ALA A 19 -0.64 -7.45 3.71
C ALA A 19 -1.81 -6.64 3.10
N THR A 20 -2.08 -5.44 3.64
CA THR A 20 -3.05 -4.51 3.05
C THR A 20 -2.54 -3.96 1.72
N VAL A 21 -1.27 -3.56 1.63
CA VAL A 21 -0.65 -3.13 0.37
C VAL A 21 -0.74 -4.25 -0.68
N SER A 22 -0.42 -5.49 -0.31
CA SER A 22 -0.56 -6.64 -1.21
C SER A 22 -2.01 -6.85 -1.67
N ARG A 23 -2.98 -6.74 -0.76
CA ARG A 23 -4.41 -6.82 -1.11
C ARG A 23 -4.86 -5.70 -2.03
N VAL A 24 -4.35 -4.48 -1.87
CA VAL A 24 -4.68 -3.36 -2.78
C VAL A 24 -4.31 -3.69 -4.24
N TYR A 25 -3.19 -4.37 -4.46
CA TYR A 25 -2.75 -4.76 -5.82
C TYR A 25 -3.40 -6.07 -6.31
N ARG A 26 -3.59 -7.05 -5.42
CA ARG A 26 -4.04 -8.40 -5.80
C ARG A 26 -5.56 -8.57 -5.76
N SER A 27 -6.24 -7.81 -4.92
CA SER A 27 -7.68 -7.91 -4.64
C SER A 27 -8.23 -6.56 -4.16
N PRO A 28 -8.19 -5.51 -5.01
CA PRO A 28 -8.55 -4.15 -4.62
C PRO A 28 -9.97 -4.03 -4.03
N ASP A 29 -10.90 -4.86 -4.49
CA ASP A 29 -12.30 -4.86 -4.03
C ASP A 29 -12.47 -5.35 -2.58
N SER A 30 -11.47 -6.07 -2.05
CA SER A 30 -11.43 -6.51 -0.64
C SER A 30 -10.99 -5.39 0.31
N VAL A 31 -10.53 -4.25 -0.20
CA VAL A 31 -9.99 -3.14 0.60
C VAL A 31 -10.91 -1.94 0.48
N ARG A 32 -11.14 -1.23 1.58
CA ARG A 32 -11.97 -0.01 1.58
C ARG A 32 -11.39 1.00 0.57
N PRO A 33 -12.22 1.68 -0.25
CA PRO A 33 -11.74 2.65 -1.24
C PRO A 33 -10.82 3.71 -0.65
N ALA A 34 -11.17 4.26 0.52
CA ALA A 34 -10.36 5.24 1.23
C ALA A 34 -8.97 4.72 1.64
N THR A 35 -8.84 3.42 1.96
CA THR A 35 -7.55 2.80 2.29
C THR A 35 -6.73 2.55 1.03
N ARG A 36 -7.39 2.13 -0.05
CA ARG A 36 -6.74 1.98 -1.36
C ARG A 36 -6.18 3.30 -1.88
N GLU A 37 -6.94 4.38 -1.78
CA GLU A 37 -6.49 5.72 -2.18
C GLU A 37 -5.25 6.18 -1.39
N LYS A 38 -5.23 5.94 -0.07
CA LYS A 38 -4.03 6.22 0.76
C LYS A 38 -2.80 5.46 0.28
N VAL A 39 -2.96 4.19 -0.07
CA VAL A 39 -1.87 3.33 -0.55
C VAL A 39 -1.39 3.73 -1.94
N LEU A 40 -2.29 4.23 -2.81
CA LEU A 40 -1.93 4.71 -4.15
C LEU A 40 -1.32 6.12 -4.15
N ALA A 41 -1.55 6.90 -3.08
CA ALA A 41 -1.00 8.25 -2.92
C ALA A 41 0.33 8.29 -2.14
N ALA A 42 0.71 7.17 -1.52
CA ALA A 42 1.96 7.02 -0.75
C ALA A 42 3.16 6.78 -1.69
#